data_AF-A0A843H3A8-F1
#
_entry.id   AF-A0A843H3A8-F1
#
_cell.length_a   1.000
_cell.length_b   1.000
_cell.length_c   1.000
_cell.angle_alpha   90.00
_cell.angle_beta   90.00
_cell.angle_gamma   90.00
#
_symmetry.space_group_name_H-M   'P 1'
#
loop_
_entity.id
_entity.type
_entity.pdbx_description
1 polymer ?
#
loop_
_entity_poly.entity_id
_entity_poly.type
_entity_poly.pdbx_seq_one_letter_code
_entity_poly.pdbx_strand_id
1 'polypeptide(L)'
;DCNSGDCNSGDCNSGNRNSGNRNSGNRNSGDRNSGNRNSGNWNSGDCNSGYFNSDEPNVRMFNKDTNLKREEINIPNWCYFDLTVWVSHDTATEEEKETHKKEIETCGGFLKTLEYKEAWRLAWGKAIKEEHKQLLKLPNWDNEVFKEITGINAEAEIAKE
;
A
#
# COMPACT_ATOMS: atom_id res chain seq x y z
N ASP A 1 -11.76 17.81 -26.17
CA ASP A 1 -11.15 17.60 -24.84
C ASP A 1 -10.86 18.95 -24.19
N CYS A 2 -11.62 19.33 -23.16
CA CYS A 2 -11.45 20.60 -22.43
C CYS A 2 -10.79 20.38 -21.06
N ASN A 3 -9.73 19.58 -21.00
CA ASN A 3 -9.03 19.29 -19.75
C ASN A 3 -8.07 20.42 -19.38
N SER A 4 -7.95 20.70 -18.08
CA SER A 4 -6.99 21.64 -17.49
C SER A 4 -6.14 20.90 -16.45
N GLY A 5 -4.82 21.00 -16.57
CA GLY A 5 -3.85 20.23 -15.78
C GLY A 5 -3.31 18.99 -16.52
N ASP A 6 -2.59 18.14 -15.80
CA ASP A 6 -1.74 17.10 -16.40
C ASP A 6 -2.36 15.69 -16.34
N CYS A 7 -2.11 14.91 -17.40
CA CYS A 7 -2.44 13.48 -17.48
C CYS A 7 -3.91 13.11 -17.23
N ASN A 8 -4.86 13.99 -17.62
CA ASN A 8 -6.28 13.68 -17.57
C ASN A 8 -6.72 12.82 -18.78
N SER A 9 -7.73 11.97 -18.59
CA SER A 9 -8.36 11.19 -19.65
C SER A 9 -9.89 11.38 -19.61
N GLY A 10 -10.51 11.65 -20.77
CA GLY A 10 -11.92 12.04 -20.88
C GLY A 10 -12.09 13.56 -21.05
N ASP A 11 -13.25 14.11 -20.70
CA ASP A 11 -13.61 15.51 -21.03
C ASP A 11 -13.84 16.41 -19.82
N CYS A 12 -13.42 17.68 -19.96
CA CYS A 12 -13.71 18.78 -19.02
C CYS A 12 -13.22 18.55 -17.59
N ASN A 13 -12.12 17.82 -17.39
CA ASN A 13 -11.51 17.65 -16.08
C ASN A 13 -10.62 18.85 -15.72
N SER A 14 -10.56 19.20 -14.43
CA SER A 14 -9.67 20.23 -13.88
C SER A 14 -8.80 19.62 -12.77
N GLY A 15 -7.49 19.82 -12.85
CA GLY A 15 -6.49 19.23 -11.96
C GLY A 15 -5.74 18.09 -12.64
N ASN A 16 -5.21 17.12 -11.89
CA ASN A 16 -4.25 16.15 -12.44
C ASN A 16 -4.71 14.70 -12.32
N ARG A 17 -4.43 13.90 -13.34
CA ARG A 17 -4.61 12.44 -13.36
C ARG A 17 -6.05 11.98 -13.11
N ASN A 18 -7.04 12.76 -13.54
CA ASN A 18 -8.44 12.36 -13.49
C ASN A 18 -8.80 11.49 -14.71
N SER A 19 -9.68 10.52 -14.52
CA SER A 19 -10.22 9.66 -15.57
C SER A 19 -11.75 9.72 -15.56
N GLY A 20 -12.35 10.00 -16.71
CA GLY A 20 -13.79 10.24 -16.86
C GLY A 20 -14.08 11.71 -17.15
N ASN A 21 -15.24 12.23 -16.75
CA ASN A 21 -15.66 13.57 -17.18
C ASN A 21 -15.99 14.52 -16.05
N ARG A 22 -15.64 15.81 -16.23
CA ARG A 22 -16.02 16.92 -15.34
C ARG A 22 -15.57 16.74 -13.89
N ASN A 23 -14.46 16.05 -13.66
CA ASN A 23 -13.88 15.97 -12.32
C ASN A 23 -13.06 17.22 -12.00
N SER A 24 -13.02 17.60 -10.72
CA SER A 24 -12.17 18.68 -10.21
C SER A 24 -11.32 18.16 -9.05
N GLY A 25 -10.00 18.39 -9.10
CA GLY A 25 -9.02 17.91 -8.14
C GLY A 25 -8.08 16.86 -8.74
N ASN A 26 -7.62 15.89 -7.94
CA ASN A 26 -6.58 14.96 -8.40
C ASN A 26 -6.97 13.48 -8.25
N ARG A 27 -6.64 12.68 -9.27
CA ARG A 27 -6.78 11.21 -9.24
C ARG A 27 -8.22 10.71 -9.03
N ASN A 28 -9.21 11.46 -9.49
CA ASN A 28 -10.60 10.99 -9.49
C ASN A 28 -10.88 10.07 -10.68
N SER A 29 -11.72 9.05 -10.48
CA SER A 29 -12.18 8.13 -11.51
C SER A 29 -13.71 8.09 -11.55
N GLY A 30 -14.29 8.35 -12.73
CA GLY A 30 -15.73 8.49 -12.93
C GLY A 30 -16.11 9.92 -13.31
N ASP A 31 -17.32 10.35 -12.97
CA ASP A 31 -17.89 11.61 -13.45
C ASP A 31 -18.28 12.57 -12.33
N ARG A 32 -17.96 13.86 -12.52
CA ARG A 32 -18.39 14.97 -11.65
C ARG A 32 -18.00 14.82 -10.18
N ASN A 33 -16.82 14.26 -9.91
CA ASN A 33 -16.26 14.27 -8.56
C ASN A 33 -15.52 15.59 -8.28
N SER A 34 -15.60 16.08 -7.05
CA SER A 34 -14.80 17.18 -6.54
C SER A 34 -13.96 16.71 -5.34
N GLY A 35 -12.68 17.06 -5.32
CA GLY A 35 -11.70 16.61 -4.33
C GLY A 35 -10.70 15.61 -4.92
N ASN A 36 -10.16 14.69 -4.12
CA ASN A 36 -9.06 13.82 -4.54
C ASN A 36 -9.36 12.34 -4.31
N ARG A 37 -8.89 11.50 -5.23
CA ARG A 37 -8.95 10.02 -5.13
C ARG A 37 -10.36 9.45 -4.97
N ASN A 38 -11.37 10.13 -5.51
CA ASN A 38 -12.73 9.60 -5.54
C ASN A 38 -12.92 8.61 -6.68
N SER A 39 -13.70 7.56 -6.45
CA SER A 39 -14.11 6.58 -7.47
C SER A 39 -15.64 6.50 -7.52
N GLY A 40 -16.23 6.58 -8.71
CA GLY A 40 -17.68 6.66 -8.91
C GLY A 40 -18.10 8.06 -9.34
N ASN A 41 -19.33 8.48 -9.03
CA ASN A 41 -19.86 9.73 -9.59
C ASN A 41 -20.48 10.66 -8.54
N TRP A 42 -20.39 11.97 -8.77
CA TRP A 42 -20.98 13.01 -7.92
C TRP A 42 -20.50 12.99 -6.46
N ASN A 43 -19.28 12.55 -6.18
CA ASN A 43 -18.71 12.65 -4.85
C ASN A 43 -18.08 14.03 -4.63
N SER A 44 -18.16 14.54 -3.40
CA SER A 44 -17.56 15.82 -2.99
C SER A 44 -16.77 15.63 -1.70
N GLY A 45 -15.48 15.36 -1.80
CA GLY A 45 -14.61 15.08 -0.66
C GLY A 45 -13.36 14.32 -1.12
N ASP A 46 -12.68 13.65 -0.21
CA ASP A 46 -11.49 12.86 -0.54
C ASP A 46 -11.71 11.36 -0.26
N CYS A 47 -11.10 10.51 -1.09
CA CYS A 47 -11.07 9.04 -0.97
C CYS A 47 -12.43 8.33 -1.05
N ASN A 48 -13.50 8.99 -1.49
CA ASN A 48 -14.83 8.40 -1.56
C ASN A 48 -14.96 7.37 -2.68
N SER A 49 -15.69 6.28 -2.40
CA SER A 49 -16.07 5.28 -3.41
C SER A 49 -17.58 5.11 -3.44
N GLY A 50 -18.21 5.34 -4.60
CA GLY A 50 -19.65 5.24 -4.78
C GLY A 50 -20.28 6.47 -5.41
N TYR A 51 -21.50 6.80 -4.99
CA TYR A 51 -22.30 7.87 -5.58
C TYR A 51 -22.80 8.83 -4.50
N PHE A 52 -22.72 10.14 -4.77
CA PHE A 52 -23.27 11.20 -3.90
C PHE A 52 -22.70 11.21 -2.46
N ASN A 53 -21.45 10.83 -2.26
CA ASN A 53 -20.79 10.94 -0.96
C ASN A 53 -20.22 12.35 -0.75
N SER A 54 -20.25 12.85 0.48
CA SER A 54 -19.71 14.18 0.83
C SER A 54 -18.88 14.22 2.11
N ASP A 55 -18.88 13.13 2.87
CA ASP A 55 -18.10 12.93 4.07
C ASP A 55 -16.75 12.26 3.75
N GLU A 56 -15.90 12.16 4.76
CA GLU A 56 -14.69 11.34 4.67
C GLU A 56 -15.06 9.88 4.98
N PRO A 57 -14.65 8.90 4.17
CA PRO A 57 -14.99 7.50 4.41
C PRO A 57 -14.23 6.92 5.61
N ASN A 58 -14.85 5.98 6.32
CA ASN A 58 -14.17 5.21 7.36
C ASN A 58 -13.22 4.19 6.73
N VAL A 59 -12.15 3.83 7.46
CA VAL A 59 -11.22 2.81 6.99
C VAL A 59 -11.85 1.43 7.18
N ARG A 60 -11.73 0.57 6.15
CA ARG A 60 -12.02 -0.85 6.26
C ARG A 60 -10.72 -1.59 6.61
N MET A 61 -10.78 -2.45 7.62
CA MET A 61 -9.64 -3.27 8.05
C MET A 61 -10.13 -4.68 8.40
N PHE A 62 -9.36 -5.70 8.01
CA PHE A 62 -9.73 -7.12 8.17
C PHE A 62 -11.16 -7.42 7.70
N ASN A 63 -11.48 -6.97 6.48
CA ASN A 63 -12.76 -7.16 5.82
C ASN A 63 -13.97 -6.52 6.54
N LYS A 64 -13.78 -5.66 7.54
CA LYS A 64 -14.85 -5.00 8.30
C LYS A 64 -14.63 -3.49 8.42
N ASP A 65 -15.71 -2.73 8.53
CA ASP A 65 -15.64 -1.28 8.78
C ASP A 65 -15.10 -1.04 10.21
N THR A 66 -14.22 -0.05 10.37
CA THR A 66 -13.63 0.28 11.68
C THR A 66 -14.38 1.38 12.42
N ASN A 67 -15.25 2.13 11.73
CA ASN A 67 -15.82 3.40 12.17
C ASN A 67 -14.78 4.47 12.56
N LEU A 68 -13.54 4.32 12.09
CA LEU A 68 -12.43 5.23 12.36
C LEU A 68 -11.93 5.87 11.06
N LYS A 69 -11.46 7.11 11.17
CA LYS A 69 -10.74 7.81 10.10
C LYS A 69 -9.31 7.29 10.02
N ARG A 70 -8.68 7.53 8.86
CA ARG A 70 -7.31 7.07 8.59
C ARG A 70 -6.30 7.58 9.60
N GLU A 71 -6.51 8.80 10.10
CA GLU A 71 -5.63 9.48 11.04
C GLU A 71 -5.72 8.92 12.46
N GLU A 72 -6.79 8.19 12.77
CA GLU A 72 -7.03 7.59 14.09
C GLU A 72 -6.40 6.20 14.23
N ILE A 73 -5.90 5.62 13.12
CA ILE A 73 -5.34 4.27 13.09
C ILE A 73 -3.82 4.35 12.98
N ASN A 74 -3.12 3.80 13.97
CA ASN A 74 -1.66 3.69 13.97
C ASN A 74 -1.22 2.29 13.51
N ILE A 75 -0.73 2.19 12.27
CA ILE A 75 -0.17 0.95 11.71
C ILE A 75 1.33 0.89 12.06
N PRO A 76 1.85 -0.24 12.55
CA PRO A 76 3.27 -0.38 12.84
C PRO A 76 4.16 -0.05 11.64
N ASN A 77 5.23 0.72 11.86
CA ASN A 77 6.06 1.23 10.76
C ASN A 77 6.69 0.13 9.91
N TRP A 78 7.00 -1.03 10.50
CA TRP A 78 7.56 -2.17 9.79
C TRP A 78 6.60 -2.78 8.76
N CYS A 79 5.29 -2.51 8.82
CA CYS A 79 4.34 -2.88 7.77
C CYS A 79 4.56 -2.08 6.47
N TYR A 80 5.32 -0.99 6.52
CA TYR A 80 5.76 -0.24 5.34
C TYR A 80 7.18 -0.69 4.96
N PHE A 81 7.26 -1.59 3.99
CA PHE A 81 8.53 -2.14 3.51
C PHE A 81 8.59 -2.13 1.97
N ASP A 82 9.82 -2.17 1.46
CA ASP A 82 10.07 -2.26 0.03
C ASP A 82 10.09 -3.71 -0.45
N LEU A 83 9.56 -3.94 -1.66
CA LEU A 83 9.63 -5.24 -2.33
C LEU A 83 10.97 -5.47 -3.03
N THR A 84 11.87 -4.50 -2.99
CA THR A 84 13.19 -4.59 -3.60
C THR A 84 14.26 -4.42 -2.55
N VAL A 85 15.22 -5.35 -2.52
CA VAL A 85 16.37 -5.28 -1.63
C VAL A 85 17.65 -5.19 -2.44
N TRP A 86 18.62 -4.44 -1.93
CA TRP A 86 19.96 -4.41 -2.49
C TRP A 86 20.74 -5.64 -2.02
N VAL A 87 21.25 -6.43 -2.97
CA VAL A 87 22.11 -7.57 -2.72
C VAL A 87 23.51 -7.20 -3.17
N SER A 88 24.46 -7.13 -2.23
CA SER A 88 25.86 -6.88 -2.55
C SER A 88 26.56 -8.16 -2.98
N HIS A 89 27.74 -8.01 -3.61
CA HIS A 89 28.66 -9.10 -3.92
C HIS A 89 28.82 -10.10 -2.76
N ASP A 90 28.98 -9.60 -1.53
CA ASP A 90 29.29 -10.43 -0.35
C ASP A 90 28.10 -11.24 0.15
N THR A 91 26.89 -10.71 -0.08
CA THR A 91 25.63 -11.35 0.33
C THR A 91 24.97 -12.19 -0.76
N ALA A 92 25.40 -12.01 -2.02
CA ALA A 92 24.86 -12.75 -3.15
C ALA A 92 25.23 -14.23 -3.06
N THR A 93 24.26 -15.09 -3.37
CA THR A 93 24.51 -16.53 -3.56
C THR A 93 25.35 -16.77 -4.82
N GLU A 94 25.96 -17.95 -4.94
CA GLU A 94 26.79 -18.27 -6.12
C GLU A 94 25.97 -18.28 -7.42
N GLU A 95 24.70 -18.66 -7.37
CA GLU A 95 23.79 -18.59 -8.53
C GLU A 95 23.45 -17.13 -8.91
N GLU A 96 23.22 -16.28 -7.91
CA GLU A 96 23.00 -14.84 -8.11
C GLU A 96 24.25 -14.15 -8.67
N LYS A 97 25.45 -14.57 -8.24
CA LYS A 97 26.72 -14.07 -8.76
C LYS A 97 26.94 -14.41 -10.22
N GLU A 98 26.51 -15.59 -10.65
CA GLU A 98 26.61 -15.99 -12.06
C GLU A 98 25.59 -15.24 -12.93
N THR A 99 24.34 -15.14 -12.46
CA THR A 99 23.25 -14.50 -13.21
C THR A 99 23.38 -12.98 -13.28
N HIS A 100 23.82 -12.33 -12.20
CA HIS A 100 23.99 -10.87 -12.09
C HIS A 100 25.46 -10.44 -12.08
N LYS A 101 26.33 -11.24 -12.71
CA LYS A 101 27.78 -11.03 -12.72
C LYS A 101 28.16 -9.62 -13.14
N LYS A 102 27.55 -9.11 -14.22
CA LYS A 102 27.87 -7.80 -14.77
C LYS A 102 27.51 -6.68 -13.79
N GLU A 103 26.30 -6.72 -13.23
CA GLU A 103 25.84 -5.74 -12.25
C GLU A 103 26.73 -5.74 -11.01
N ILE A 104 27.10 -6.93 -10.52
CA ILE A 104 27.98 -7.08 -9.35
C ILE A 104 29.38 -6.51 -9.65
N GLU A 105 29.96 -6.82 -10.81
CA GLU A 105 31.28 -6.29 -11.20
C GLU A 105 31.28 -4.77 -11.41
N THR A 106 30.21 -4.19 -11.95
CA THR A 106 30.16 -2.75 -12.26
C THR A 106 29.62 -1.88 -11.12
N CYS A 107 28.70 -2.40 -10.32
CA CYS A 107 27.94 -1.64 -9.32
C CYS A 107 28.12 -2.18 -7.89
N GLY A 108 28.86 -3.28 -7.69
CA GLY A 108 29.07 -3.90 -6.39
C GLY A 108 27.88 -4.72 -5.86
N GLY A 109 26.82 -4.83 -6.66
CA GLY A 109 25.58 -5.51 -6.29
C GLY A 109 24.46 -5.29 -7.30
N PHE A 110 23.28 -5.81 -6.99
CA PHE A 110 22.08 -5.68 -7.82
C PHE A 110 20.82 -5.52 -6.95
N LEU A 111 19.74 -5.02 -7.56
CA LEU A 111 18.42 -4.99 -6.92
C LEU A 111 17.69 -6.30 -7.16
N LYS A 112 17.29 -6.96 -6.08
CA LYS A 112 16.48 -8.17 -6.09
C LYS A 112 15.04 -7.84 -5.71
N THR A 113 14.09 -8.24 -6.55
CA THR A 113 12.67 -8.20 -6.22
C THR A 113 12.30 -9.43 -5.39
N LEU A 114 11.67 -9.21 -4.26
CA LEU A 114 11.20 -10.25 -3.35
C LEU A 114 9.75 -10.63 -3.66
N GLU A 115 9.43 -11.90 -3.40
CA GLU A 115 8.03 -12.31 -3.34
C GLU A 115 7.31 -11.64 -2.18
N TYR A 116 6.03 -11.33 -2.35
CA TYR A 116 5.29 -10.50 -1.38
C TYR A 116 5.33 -11.04 0.05
N LYS A 117 5.13 -12.36 0.22
CA LYS A 117 5.17 -13.03 1.53
C LYS A 117 6.58 -13.14 2.11
N GLU A 118 7.60 -13.20 1.26
CA GLU A 118 9.00 -13.18 1.69
C GLU A 118 9.37 -11.81 2.25
N ALA A 119 8.96 -10.73 1.58
CA ALA A 119 9.16 -9.36 2.05
C ALA A 119 8.47 -9.11 3.40
N TRP A 120 7.24 -9.59 3.57
CA TRP A 120 6.55 -9.57 4.88
C TRP A 120 7.34 -10.31 5.96
N ARG A 121 7.84 -11.51 5.67
CA ARG A 121 8.63 -12.32 6.62
C ARG A 121 9.91 -11.61 7.02
N LEU A 122 10.59 -10.95 6.08
CA LEU A 122 11.79 -10.15 6.36
C LEU A 122 11.47 -8.90 7.18
N ALA A 123 10.38 -8.21 6.88
CA ALA A 123 9.92 -7.04 7.65
C ALA A 123 9.57 -7.43 9.09
N TRP A 124 8.83 -8.53 9.27
CA TRP A 124 8.51 -9.11 10.58
C TRP A 124 9.78 -9.46 11.37
N GLY A 125 10.75 -10.13 10.75
CA GLY A 125 12.01 -10.48 11.43
C GLY A 125 12.85 -9.27 11.88
N LYS A 126 12.64 -8.09 11.29
CA LYS A 126 13.32 -6.84 11.67
C LYS A 126 12.57 -6.04 12.73
N ALA A 127 11.28 -6.30 12.92
CA ALA A 127 10.46 -5.59 13.87
C ALA A 127 10.76 -6.05 15.31
N ILE A 128 10.55 -5.14 16.28
CA ILE A 128 10.74 -5.46 17.69
C ILE A 128 9.48 -6.10 18.28
N LYS A 129 9.65 -6.90 19.35
CA LYS A 129 8.56 -7.64 20.01
C LYS A 129 7.41 -6.72 20.44
N GLU A 130 7.71 -5.49 20.85
CA GLU A 130 6.70 -4.49 21.21
C GLU A 130 5.85 -4.07 20.01
N GLU A 131 6.44 -3.94 18.82
CA GLU A 131 5.72 -3.61 17.58
C GLU A 131 4.87 -4.78 17.09
N HIS A 132 5.31 -6.02 17.30
CA HIS A 132 4.46 -7.19 17.03
C HIS A 132 3.18 -7.15 17.89
N LYS A 133 3.29 -6.78 19.17
CA LYS A 133 2.12 -6.63 20.05
C LYS A 133 1.22 -5.46 19.66
N GLN A 134 1.75 -4.43 19.02
CA GLN A 134 0.92 -3.34 18.48
C GLN A 134 0.03 -3.81 17.33
N LEU A 135 0.50 -4.77 16.53
CA LEU A 135 -0.28 -5.35 15.45
C LEU A 135 -1.60 -5.94 15.94
N LEU A 136 -1.57 -6.65 17.08
CA LEU A 136 -2.77 -7.26 17.68
C LEU A 136 -3.79 -6.23 18.20
N LYS A 137 -3.39 -4.96 18.33
CA LYS A 137 -4.27 -3.86 18.78
C LYS A 137 -4.97 -3.16 17.61
N LEU A 138 -4.70 -3.57 16.38
CA LEU A 138 -5.34 -2.98 15.21
C LEU A 138 -6.86 -3.21 15.24
N PRO A 139 -7.66 -2.24 14.76
CA PRO A 139 -9.11 -2.39 14.66
C PRO A 139 -9.49 -3.63 13.86
N ASN A 140 -10.50 -4.36 14.33
CA ASN A 140 -11.00 -5.59 13.69
C ASN A 140 -9.95 -6.70 13.50
N TRP A 141 -8.84 -6.70 14.26
CA TRP A 141 -7.76 -7.69 14.13
C TRP A 141 -8.27 -9.12 13.86
N ASP A 142 -7.75 -9.72 12.79
CA ASP A 142 -8.08 -11.08 12.36
C ASP A 142 -6.80 -11.78 11.88
N ASN A 143 -6.30 -12.71 12.69
CA ASN A 143 -5.05 -13.41 12.43
C ASN A 143 -5.11 -14.31 11.20
N GLU A 144 -6.27 -14.87 10.85
CA GLU A 144 -6.39 -15.73 9.67
C GLU A 144 -6.33 -14.91 8.39
N VAL A 145 -7.01 -13.76 8.35
CA VAL A 145 -6.89 -12.82 7.22
C VAL A 145 -5.47 -12.28 7.10
N PHE A 146 -4.84 -11.93 8.23
CA PHE A 146 -3.44 -11.49 8.23
C PHE A 146 -2.52 -12.57 7.66
N LYS A 147 -2.67 -13.82 8.10
CA LYS A 147 -1.89 -14.97 7.64
C LYS A 147 -2.14 -15.30 6.17
N GLU A 148 -3.37 -15.15 5.67
CA GLU A 148 -3.69 -15.35 4.26
C GLU A 148 -2.88 -14.40 3.38
N ILE A 149 -2.85 -13.11 3.75
CA ILE A 149 -2.16 -12.04 3.02
C ILE A 149 -0.64 -12.16 3.17
N THR A 150 -0.14 -12.32 4.39
CA THR A 150 1.30 -12.19 4.70
C THR A 150 2.05 -13.52 4.77
N GLY A 151 1.35 -14.62 5.01
CA GLY A 151 1.95 -15.93 5.32
C GLY A 151 2.45 -16.08 6.77
N ILE A 152 2.19 -15.11 7.65
CA ILE A 152 2.68 -15.10 9.03
C ILE A 152 1.52 -15.42 9.99
N ASN A 153 1.74 -16.36 10.91
CA ASN A 153 0.80 -16.60 12.00
C ASN A 153 1.22 -15.74 13.20
N ALA A 154 0.79 -14.49 13.20
CA ALA A 154 1.24 -13.49 14.16
C ALA A 154 0.93 -13.89 15.60
N GLU A 155 -0.27 -14.40 15.89
CA GLU A 155 -0.64 -14.84 17.24
C GLU A 155 0.25 -15.99 17.74
N ALA A 156 0.48 -17.00 16.90
CA ALA A 156 1.30 -18.16 17.28
C ALA A 156 2.80 -17.82 17.43
N GLU A 157 3.28 -16.82 16.69
CA GLU A 157 4.68 -16.35 16.78
C GLU A 157 4.87 -15.43 17.99
N ILE A 158 3.98 -14.45 18.19
CA ILE A 158 4.00 -13.55 19.37
C ILE A 158 3.86 -14.34 20.67
N ALA A 159 3.07 -15.42 20.70
CA ALA A 159 2.93 -16.26 21.89
C ALA A 159 4.23 -16.99 22.29
N LYS A 160 5.23 -17.07 21.39
CA LYS A 160 6.53 -17.69 21.65
C LYS A 160 7.61 -16.67 22.03
N GLU A 161 7.32 -15.37 21.91
CA GLU A 161 8.25 -14.27 22.18
C GLU A 161 8.36 -13.92 23.67
#